data_AF-A0A959VNA6-F1
#
_entry.id   AF-A0A959VNA6-F1
#
_cell.length_a   1.000
_cell.length_b   1.000
_cell.length_c   1.000
_cell.angle_alpha   90.00
_cell.angle_beta   90.00
_cell.angle_gamma   90.00
#
_symmetry.space_group_name_H-M   'P 1'
#
loop_
_entity.id
_entity.type
_entity.pdbx_description
1 polymer ?
#
loop_
_entity_poly.entity_id
_entity_poly.type
_entity_poly.pdbx_seq_one_letter_code
_entity_poly.pdbx_strand_id
1 'polypeptide(L)'
;MRPVSLDEVVGQDHILASGTALRGAVEAGRPHSAILYGPPGSGKTTLARIIAATSEGAFEEESAVNAGRAEIRAVIQRAEDRQKHGRRTVLFLDEIHRF
;
A
#
# COMPACT_ATOMS: atom_id res chain seq x y z
N MET A 1 -15.65 4.58 -11.46
CA MET A 1 -14.47 5.44 -11.23
C MET A 1 -13.59 4.73 -10.21
N ARG A 2 -12.25 4.85 -10.27
CA ARG A 2 -11.35 4.24 -9.28
C ARG A 2 -11.19 5.22 -8.10
N PRO A 3 -11.39 4.80 -6.84
CA PRO A 3 -11.30 5.71 -5.70
C PRO A 3 -9.88 6.26 -5.55
N VAL A 4 -9.76 7.53 -5.15
CA VAL A 4 -8.49 8.24 -4.94
C VAL A 4 -8.24 8.63 -3.48
N SER A 5 -9.23 8.46 -2.61
CA SER A 5 -9.16 8.76 -1.18
C SER A 5 -9.80 7.64 -0.35
N LEU A 6 -9.51 7.59 0.95
CA LEU A 6 -10.11 6.59 1.84
C LEU A 6 -11.64 6.73 1.91
N ASP A 7 -12.16 7.95 1.81
CA ASP A 7 -13.59 8.24 1.88
C ASP A 7 -14.37 7.78 0.64
N GLU A 8 -13.68 7.51 -0.47
CA GLU A 8 -14.28 6.99 -1.70
C GLU A 8 -14.31 5.44 -1.73
N VAL A 9 -13.68 4.77 -0.77
CA VAL A 9 -13.67 3.30 -0.72
C VAL A 9 -15.00 2.80 -0.16
N VAL A 10 -15.75 2.07 -0.99
CA VAL A 10 -17.06 1.53 -0.62
C VAL A 10 -16.94 0.13 -0.03
N GLY A 11 -17.68 -0.14 1.06
CA GLY A 11 -17.87 -1.48 1.62
C GLY A 11 -16.77 -1.96 2.56
N GLN A 12 -15.85 -1.07 2.97
CA GLN A 12 -14.73 -1.37 3.85
C GLN A 12 -14.77 -0.60 5.18
N ASP A 13 -15.94 -0.08 5.58
CA ASP A 13 -16.12 0.76 6.76
C ASP A 13 -15.62 0.12 8.06
N HIS A 14 -15.74 -1.20 8.18
CA HIS A 14 -15.26 -1.96 9.33
C HIS A 14 -13.73 -1.81 9.61
N ILE A 15 -12.95 -1.40 8.61
CA ILE A 15 -11.51 -1.10 8.74
C ILE A 15 -11.12 0.31 8.28
N LEU A 16 -11.99 1.02 7.56
CA LEU A 16 -11.73 2.36 7.01
C LEU A 16 -12.65 3.45 7.55
N ALA A 17 -13.57 3.17 8.49
CA ALA A 17 -14.34 4.24 9.12
C ALA A 17 -13.45 5.11 10.03
N SER A 18 -13.88 6.35 10.26
CA SER A 18 -13.22 7.25 11.23
C SER A 18 -13.11 6.58 12.60
N GLY A 19 -11.96 6.72 13.26
CA GLY A 19 -11.67 6.10 14.55
C GLY A 19 -11.17 4.65 14.48
N THR A 20 -11.16 4.01 13.31
CA THR A 20 -10.52 2.69 13.14
C THR A 20 -8.99 2.81 13.18
N ALA A 21 -8.33 1.77 13.68
CA ALA A 21 -6.87 1.77 13.85
C ALA A 21 -6.12 1.92 12.51
N LEU A 22 -6.61 1.28 11.43
CA LEU A 22 -6.00 1.39 10.12
C LEU A 22 -6.14 2.81 9.56
N ARG A 23 -7.34 3.42 9.61
CA ARG A 23 -7.53 4.82 9.15
C ARG A 23 -6.63 5.78 9.92
N GLY A 24 -6.62 5.68 11.26
CA GLY A 24 -5.78 6.54 12.10
C GLY A 24 -4.28 6.40 11.80
N ALA A 25 -3.79 5.18 11.56
CA ALA A 25 -2.38 4.95 11.20
C ALA A 25 -2.02 5.56 9.83
N VAL A 26 -2.91 5.41 8.84
CA VAL A 26 -2.73 5.93 7.49
C VAL A 26 -2.76 7.46 7.48
N GLU A 27 -3.73 8.07 8.16
CA GLU A 27 -3.87 9.53 8.30
C GLU A 27 -2.72 10.16 9.10
N ALA A 28 -2.16 9.43 10.08
CA ALA A 28 -0.95 9.85 10.79
C ALA A 28 0.35 9.67 9.96
N GLY A 29 0.25 9.25 8.70
CA GLY A 29 1.38 9.00 7.82
C GLY A 29 2.24 7.80 8.21
N ARG A 30 1.73 6.90 9.06
CA ARG A 30 2.45 5.74 9.63
C ARG A 30 1.71 4.44 9.32
N PRO A 31 1.49 4.10 8.04
CA PRO A 31 0.83 2.85 7.69
C PRO A 31 1.69 1.67 8.13
N HIS A 32 1.07 0.69 8.78
CA HIS A 32 1.73 -0.55 9.16
C HIS A 32 1.79 -1.52 7.96
N SER A 33 2.78 -2.41 7.96
CA SER A 33 2.79 -3.55 7.04
C SER A 33 1.54 -4.40 7.27
N ALA A 34 0.88 -4.81 6.18
CA ALA A 34 -0.38 -5.54 6.23
C ALA A 34 -0.50 -6.52 5.06
N ILE A 35 -1.33 -7.55 5.25
CA ILE A 35 -1.79 -8.44 4.18
C ILE A 35 -3.22 -8.02 3.83
N LEU A 36 -3.45 -7.65 2.57
CA LEU A 36 -4.79 -7.40 2.05
C LEU A 36 -5.31 -8.71 1.44
N TYR A 37 -6.34 -9.30 2.04
CA TYR A 37 -6.95 -10.55 1.58
C TYR A 37 -8.35 -10.31 1.04
N GLY A 38 -8.67 -10.93 -0.09
CA GLY A 38 -9.99 -10.85 -0.71
C GLY A 38 -9.99 -11.32 -2.16
N PRO A 39 -11.18 -11.56 -2.73
CA PRO A 39 -11.33 -12.06 -4.10
C PRO A 39 -10.75 -11.09 -5.16
N PRO A 40 -10.53 -11.55 -6.39
CA PRO A 40 -10.18 -10.67 -7.51
C PRO A 40 -11.18 -9.52 -7.64
N GLY A 41 -10.68 -8.31 -7.91
CA GLY A 41 -11.54 -7.12 -8.02
C GLY A 41 -11.96 -6.48 -6.70
N SER A 42 -11.58 -7.02 -5.54
CA SER A 42 -11.92 -6.42 -4.22
C SER A 42 -11.22 -5.10 -3.88
N GLY A 43 -10.43 -4.54 -4.81
CA GLY A 43 -9.80 -3.23 -4.63
C GLY A 43 -8.48 -3.20 -3.86
N LYS A 44 -7.83 -4.34 -3.56
CA LYS A 44 -6.56 -4.43 -2.80
C LYS A 44 -5.48 -3.46 -3.28
N THR A 45 -5.13 -3.53 -4.57
CA THR A 45 -4.12 -2.65 -5.19
C THR A 45 -4.54 -1.18 -5.14
N THR A 46 -5.84 -0.90 -5.28
CA THR A 46 -6.37 0.46 -5.18
C THR A 46 -6.23 1.00 -3.76
N LEU A 47 -6.58 0.19 -2.76
CA LEU A 47 -6.44 0.54 -1.35
C LEU A 47 -4.97 0.79 -0.99
N ALA A 48 -4.05 -0.05 -1.45
CA ALA A 48 -2.62 0.14 -1.23
C ALA A 48 -2.10 1.47 -1.83
N ARG A 49 -2.58 1.83 -3.04
CA ARG A 49 -2.28 3.12 -3.66
C ARG A 49 -2.79 4.30 -2.84
N ILE A 50 -4.05 4.22 -2.38
CA ILE A 50 -4.67 5.26 -1.54
C ILE A 50 -3.91 5.40 -0.22
N ILE A 51 -3.52 4.29 0.42
CA ILE A 51 -2.73 4.31 1.66
C ILE A 51 -1.40 5.05 1.43
N ALA A 52 -0.69 4.71 0.36
CA ALA A 52 0.58 5.37 0.04
C ALA A 52 0.40 6.88 -0.20
N ALA A 53 -0.61 7.26 -0.98
CA ALA A 53 -0.91 8.67 -1.25
C ALA A 53 -1.31 9.44 0.01
N THR A 54 -2.19 8.86 0.82
CA THR A 54 -2.67 9.48 2.08
C THR A 54 -1.55 9.66 3.09
N SER A 55 -0.60 8.73 3.12
CA SER A 55 0.59 8.81 3.99
C SER A 55 1.78 9.56 3.37
N GLU A 56 1.55 10.33 2.29
CA GLU A 56 2.58 11.10 1.55
C GLU A 56 3.80 10.27 1.08
N GLY A 57 3.59 8.96 0.91
CA GLY A 57 4.60 8.00 0.49
C GLY A 57 4.73 7.93 -1.03
N ALA A 58 5.91 7.50 -1.48
CA ALA A 58 6.04 6.88 -2.80
C ALA A 58 5.35 5.51 -2.80
N PHE A 59 4.83 5.10 -3.96
CA PHE A 59 4.22 3.80 -4.16
C PHE A 59 5.07 3.00 -5.13
N GLU A 60 5.47 1.79 -4.73
CA GLU A 60 6.14 0.80 -5.55
C GLU A 60 5.24 -0.43 -5.62
N GLU A 61 5.03 -0.97 -6.82
CA GLU A 61 4.17 -2.13 -7.05
C GLU A 61 4.95 -3.18 -7.82
N GLU A 62 4.96 -4.39 -7.28
CA GLU A 62 5.58 -5.55 -7.90
C GLU A 62 4.60 -6.73 -7.83
N SER A 63 4.71 -7.66 -8.78
CA SER A 63 3.99 -8.92 -8.73
C SER A 63 4.91 -10.00 -8.17
N ALA A 64 4.49 -10.68 -7.12
CA ALA A 64 5.25 -11.80 -6.53
C ALA A 64 5.50 -12.95 -7.52
N VAL A 65 4.70 -13.07 -8.58
CA VAL A 65 4.89 -14.07 -9.64
C VAL A 65 6.11 -13.75 -10.50
N ASN A 66 6.36 -12.47 -10.75
CA ASN A 66 7.40 -12.00 -11.68
C ASN A 66 8.64 -11.46 -10.96
N ALA A 67 8.48 -10.97 -9.72
CA ALA A 67 9.54 -10.33 -8.97
C ALA A 67 10.50 -11.38 -8.39
N GLY A 68 11.77 -11.31 -8.79
CA GLY A 68 12.85 -12.05 -8.18
C GLY A 68 13.58 -11.22 -7.12
N ARG A 69 14.69 -11.77 -6.62
CA ARG A 69 15.54 -11.08 -5.63
C ARG A 69 16.13 -9.77 -6.14
N ALA A 70 16.37 -9.66 -7.44
CA ALA A 70 17.00 -8.48 -8.04
C ALA A 70 16.03 -7.29 -8.07
N GLU A 71 14.78 -7.54 -8.45
CA GLU A 71 13.70 -6.55 -8.53
C GLU A 71 13.40 -5.99 -7.14
N ILE A 72 13.23 -6.86 -6.13
CA ILE A 72 13.01 -6.44 -4.74
C ILE A 72 14.19 -5.62 -4.21
N ARG A 73 15.44 -6.02 -4.50
CA ARG A 73 16.61 -5.23 -4.09
C ARG A 73 16.62 -3.84 -4.72
N ALA A 74 16.23 -3.74 -6.00
CA ALA A 74 16.15 -2.46 -6.68
C ALA A 74 15.07 -1.55 -6.06
N VAL A 75 13.92 -2.10 -5.66
CA VAL A 75 12.87 -1.37 -4.92
C VAL A 75 13.41 -0.85 -3.59
N ILE A 76 14.08 -1.70 -2.81
CA ILE A 76 14.66 -1.33 -1.50
C ILE A 76 15.65 -0.18 -1.68
N GLN A 77 16.53 -0.26 -2.68
CA GLN A 77 17.52 0.79 -2.92
C GLN A 77 16.86 2.14 -3.28
N ARG A 78 15.82 2.13 -4.12
CA ARG A 78 15.01 3.34 -4.39
C ARG A 78 14.31 3.86 -3.14
N ALA A 79 13.82 2.98 -2.28
CA ALA A 79 13.16 3.35 -1.03
C ALA A 79 14.13 4.00 -0.03
N GLU A 80 15.33 3.45 0.12
CA GLU A 80 16.40 4.02 0.95
C GLU A 80 16.83 5.41 0.45
N ASP A 81 16.96 5.59 -0.87
CA ASP A 81 17.29 6.89 -1.44
C ASP A 81 16.20 7.95 -1.20
N ARG A 82 14.92 7.57 -1.29
CA ARG A 82 13.80 8.46 -0.93
C ARG A 82 13.78 8.78 0.56
N GLN A 83 14.09 7.80 1.41
CA GLN A 83 14.13 7.98 2.85
C GLN A 83 15.18 9.03 3.27
N LYS A 84 16.33 9.08 2.58
CA LYS A 84 17.35 10.14 2.79
C LYS A 84 16.80 11.55 2.55
N HIS A 85 15.76 11.68 1.73
CA HIS A 85 15.06 12.93 1.43
C HIS A 85 13.75 13.09 2.22
N GLY A 86 13.56 12.30 3.28
CA GLY A 86 12.38 12.36 4.15
C GLY A 86 11.11 11.74 3.54
N ARG A 87 11.19 11.11 2.37
CA ARG A 87 10.03 10.51 1.68
C ARG A 87 9.95 9.01 1.92
N ARG A 88 8.85 8.55 2.51
CA ARG A 88 8.60 7.12 2.76
C ARG A 88 8.19 6.39 1.48
N THR A 89 8.29 5.06 1.49
CA THR A 89 7.84 4.21 0.37
C THR A 89 6.93 3.11 0.90
N VAL A 90 5.79 2.91 0.25
CA VAL A 90 4.93 1.74 0.41
C VAL A 90 5.21 0.80 -0.75
N LEU A 91 5.70 -0.39 -0.45
CA LEU A 91 5.83 -1.49 -1.42
C LEU A 91 4.59 -2.37 -1.34
N PHE A 92 3.88 -2.49 -2.46
CA PHE A 92 2.79 -3.44 -2.63
C PHE A 92 3.27 -4.63 -3.45
N LEU A 93 3.14 -5.83 -2.88
CA LEU A 93 3.41 -7.09 -3.56
C LEU A 93 2.09 -7.80 -3.86
N ASP A 94 1.69 -7.85 -5.13
CA ASP A 94 0.50 -8.58 -5.54
C ASP A 94 0.77 -10.09 -5.63
N GLU A 95 -0.26 -10.89 -5.42
CA GLU A 95 -0.20 -12.37 -5.48
C GLU A 95 0.86 -13.01 -4.57
N ILE A 96 1.17 -12.42 -3.41
CA ILE A 96 2.24 -12.90 -2.49
C ILE A 96 2.13 -14.37 -2.06
N HIS A 97 0.94 -14.97 -2.15
CA HIS A 97 0.71 -16.39 -1.90
C HIS A 97 1.36 -17.32 -2.94
N ARG A 98 1.88 -16.77 -4.04
CA ARG A 98 2.60 -17.51 -5.09
C ARG A 98 4.13 -17.43 -4.97
N PHE A 99 4.63 -16.65 -4.02
CA PHE A 99 6.07 -16.48 -3.75
C PHE A 99 6.65 -17.67 -2.98
#